data_AF-A0A1H6VRY0-F1
#
_entry.id   AF-A0A1H6VRY0-F1
#
_cell.length_a   1.000
_cell.length_b   1.000
_cell.length_c   1.000
_cell.angle_alpha   90.00
_cell.angle_beta   90.00
_cell.angle_gamma   90.00
#
_symmetry.space_group_name_H-M   'P 1'
#
loop_
_entity.id
_entity.type
_entity.pdbx_description
1 polymer ?
#
loop_
_entity_poly.entity_id
_entity_poly.type
_entity_poly.pdbx_seq_one_letter_code
_entity_poly.pdbx_strand_id
1 'polypeptide(L)'
;MNSEIDYDSCQERWKYYQNRYPDLRIQLKDVKNKNGRGVWKYGSIELSGDCFFNFNDKKIAAFIKNVQCDSETKKCLMACAARHHSNENCVLMPTTGGMNKVKGKIYYRDAGFVIAGVGRPTDKCYDRPDTFLFYLNDFYEHKERALDLLGAGKYLSNSIFKEALQSFNFADLYSFLVGFEDVYEYCRFFYGMEREFVDRMIEEGKRPITVDEDLRRYIELAKDFWQLQVSIIEEKEKS
;
A
#
# COMPACT_ATOMS: atom_id res chain seq x y z
N MET A 1 -17.59 -18.25 14.25
CA MET A 1 -16.78 -17.06 13.91
C MET A 1 -15.35 -17.53 13.74
N ASN A 2 -14.94 -17.83 12.51
CA ASN A 2 -13.51 -17.96 12.23
C ASN A 2 -12.95 -16.55 12.25
N SER A 3 -12.03 -16.25 13.17
CA SER A 3 -11.14 -15.11 12.97
C SER A 3 -10.48 -15.31 11.61
N GLU A 4 -10.74 -14.44 10.64
CA GLU A 4 -9.99 -14.41 9.39
C GLU A 4 -8.51 -14.38 9.78
N ILE A 5 -7.80 -15.48 9.53
CA ILE A 5 -6.36 -15.52 9.68
C ILE A 5 -5.85 -14.47 8.72
N ASP A 6 -5.16 -13.47 9.25
CA ASP A 6 -4.61 -12.41 8.46
C ASP A 6 -3.35 -12.94 7.74
N TYR A 7 -3.56 -13.40 6.50
CA TYR A 7 -2.55 -14.13 5.71
C TYR A 7 -1.27 -13.33 5.45
N ASP A 8 -1.37 -12.01 5.49
CA ASP A 8 -0.24 -11.09 5.32
C ASP A 8 0.49 -10.79 6.63
N SER A 9 0.01 -11.23 7.80
CA SER A 9 0.71 -10.98 9.08
C SER A 9 0.76 -12.19 10.02
N CYS A 10 0.44 -13.38 9.51
CA CYS A 10 0.54 -14.63 10.25
C CYS A 10 2.00 -15.04 10.54
N GLN A 11 2.20 -16.00 11.44
CA GLN A 11 3.55 -16.41 11.87
C GLN A 11 4.41 -16.93 10.70
N GLU A 12 3.83 -17.67 9.77
CA GLU A 12 4.53 -18.16 8.57
C GLU A 12 4.99 -17.00 7.69
N ARG A 13 4.13 -15.98 7.54
CA ARG A 13 4.46 -14.78 6.78
C ARG A 13 5.63 -13.99 7.38
N TRP A 14 5.73 -13.93 8.70
CA TRP A 14 6.85 -13.26 9.35
C TRP A 14 8.21 -13.94 9.10
N LYS A 15 8.23 -15.27 8.88
CA LYS A 15 9.45 -15.97 8.40
C LYS A 15 9.85 -15.49 7.01
N TYR A 16 8.87 -15.32 6.12
CA TYR A 16 9.10 -14.72 4.80
C TYR A 16 9.63 -13.29 4.92
N TYR A 17 9.03 -12.43 5.75
CA TYR A 17 9.52 -11.06 5.94
C TYR A 17 10.93 -10.98 6.51
N GLN A 18 11.29 -11.86 7.46
CA GLN A 18 12.65 -11.94 7.99
C GLN A 18 13.67 -12.18 6.87
N ASN A 19 13.37 -13.05 5.91
CA ASN A 19 14.25 -13.34 4.78
C ASN A 19 14.21 -12.24 3.71
N ARG A 20 13.02 -11.69 3.42
CA ARG A 20 12.81 -10.65 2.41
C ARG A 20 13.46 -9.33 2.78
N TYR A 21 13.56 -9.01 4.07
CA TYR A 21 14.07 -7.74 4.60
C TYR A 21 15.26 -7.93 5.56
N PRO A 22 16.43 -8.40 5.07
CA PRO A 22 17.59 -8.67 5.93
C PRO A 22 18.10 -7.41 6.65
N ASP A 23 18.00 -6.24 6.01
CA ASP A 23 18.44 -4.96 6.59
C ASP A 23 17.59 -4.54 7.80
N LEU A 24 16.34 -5.01 7.89
CA LEU A 24 15.50 -4.79 9.06
C LEU A 24 15.88 -5.68 10.25
N ARG A 25 16.69 -6.73 10.05
CA ARG A 25 17.18 -7.65 11.10
C ARG A 25 16.07 -8.17 12.01
N ILE A 26 14.90 -8.46 11.43
CA ILE A 26 13.70 -8.88 12.16
C ILE A 26 14.00 -10.14 12.98
N GLN A 27 13.65 -10.11 14.26
CA GLN A 27 13.70 -11.26 15.15
C GLN A 27 12.27 -11.75 15.39
N LEU A 28 11.96 -12.99 15.02
CA LEU A 28 10.59 -13.53 15.11
C LEU A 28 10.02 -13.51 16.53
N LYS A 29 10.88 -13.61 17.55
CA LYS A 29 10.49 -13.49 18.97
C LYS A 29 9.99 -12.10 19.37
N ASP A 30 10.35 -11.06 18.61
CA ASP A 30 9.97 -9.68 18.87
C ASP A 30 8.68 -9.27 18.13
N VAL A 31 8.17 -10.15 17.26
CA VAL A 31 6.87 -9.98 16.59
C VAL A 31 5.76 -10.24 17.60
N LYS A 32 4.91 -9.24 17.82
CA LYS A 32 3.79 -9.31 18.75
C LYS A 32 2.49 -9.55 18.01
N ASN A 33 1.55 -10.25 18.64
CA ASN A 33 0.18 -10.32 18.14
C ASN A 33 -0.61 -9.12 18.68
N LYS A 34 -1.19 -8.32 17.77
CA LYS A 34 -2.07 -7.19 18.08
C LYS A 34 -3.34 -7.37 17.27
N ASN A 35 -4.43 -7.70 17.96
CA ASN A 35 -5.76 -7.94 17.36
C ASN A 35 -5.75 -9.00 16.25
N GLY A 36 -5.02 -10.10 16.44
CA GLY A 36 -4.93 -11.19 15.46
C GLY A 36 -3.91 -10.97 14.35
N ARG A 37 -3.23 -9.81 14.33
CA ARG A 37 -2.19 -9.48 13.34
C ARG A 37 -0.81 -9.49 13.98
N GLY A 38 0.18 -10.04 13.28
CA GLY A 38 1.57 -9.91 13.71
C GLY A 38 2.11 -8.51 13.39
N VAL A 39 2.75 -7.87 14.38
CA VAL A 39 3.36 -6.54 14.27
C VAL A 39 4.76 -6.55 14.84
N TRP A 40 5.67 -5.83 14.19
CA TRP A 40 7.06 -5.68 14.62
C TRP A 40 7.43 -4.20 14.74
N LYS A 41 8.19 -3.84 15.77
CA LYS A 41 8.57 -2.45 16.03
C LYS A 41 9.89 -2.10 15.33
N TYR A 42 9.86 -1.07 14.48
CA TYR A 42 11.01 -0.49 13.82
C TYR A 42 11.20 0.97 14.28
N GLY A 43 12.17 1.22 15.17
CA GLY A 43 12.34 2.54 15.78
C GLY A 43 11.08 2.97 16.55
N SER A 44 10.49 4.10 16.19
CA SER A 44 9.23 4.61 16.78
C SER A 44 7.97 4.04 16.12
N ILE A 45 8.07 3.34 14.98
CA ILE A 45 6.91 2.85 14.23
C ILE A 45 6.68 1.35 14.38
N GLU A 46 5.45 0.91 14.20
CA GLU A 46 5.06 -0.50 14.05
C GLU A 46 4.87 -0.83 12.57
N LEU A 47 5.50 -1.90 12.10
CA LEU A 47 5.30 -2.51 10.80
C LEU A 47 4.39 -3.74 10.93
N SER A 48 3.48 -3.92 9.99
CA SER A 48 2.70 -5.14 9.77
C SER A 48 2.82 -5.52 8.30
N GLY A 49 2.49 -6.75 7.96
CA GLY A 49 2.27 -7.07 6.57
C GLY A 49 0.99 -6.42 6.02
N ASP A 50 0.99 -6.23 4.71
CA ASP A 50 -0.11 -5.73 3.89
C ASP A 50 -0.11 -6.45 2.53
N CYS A 51 -1.29 -6.71 1.99
CA CYS A 51 -1.44 -7.11 0.59
C CYS A 51 -1.29 -5.87 -0.31
N PHE A 52 -0.13 -5.74 -0.96
CA PHE A 52 0.23 -4.54 -1.71
C PHE A 52 -0.81 -4.22 -2.78
N PHE A 53 -1.13 -5.18 -3.65
CA PHE A 53 -2.31 -5.11 -4.51
C PHE A 53 -3.46 -5.89 -3.87
N ASN A 54 -4.56 -5.20 -3.55
CA ASN A 54 -5.71 -5.82 -2.88
C ASN A 54 -6.73 -6.35 -3.90
N PHE A 55 -6.63 -7.64 -4.23
CA PHE A 55 -7.57 -8.36 -5.09
C PHE A 55 -8.46 -9.33 -4.29
N ASN A 56 -8.93 -8.92 -3.11
CA ASN A 56 -9.93 -9.71 -2.39
C ASN A 56 -11.29 -9.73 -3.13
N ASP A 57 -12.17 -10.66 -2.73
CA ASP A 57 -13.48 -10.86 -3.35
C ASP A 57 -14.33 -9.58 -3.42
N LYS A 58 -14.25 -8.72 -2.40
CA LYS A 58 -14.99 -7.44 -2.38
C LYS A 58 -14.46 -6.48 -3.44
N LYS A 59 -13.13 -6.36 -3.58
CA LYS A 59 -12.51 -5.49 -4.59
C LYS A 59 -12.80 -5.98 -6.00
N ILE A 60 -12.68 -7.29 -6.22
CA ILE A 60 -12.99 -7.91 -7.52
C ILE A 60 -14.45 -7.68 -7.91
N ALA A 61 -15.39 -7.94 -6.99
CA ALA A 61 -16.80 -7.69 -7.23
C ALA A 61 -17.07 -6.21 -7.56
N ALA A 62 -16.40 -5.29 -6.87
CA ALA A 62 -16.51 -3.86 -7.13
C ALA A 62 -15.94 -3.45 -8.50
N PHE A 63 -14.81 -4.02 -8.94
CA PHE A 63 -14.28 -3.79 -10.29
C PHE A 63 -15.25 -4.28 -11.36
N ILE A 64 -15.74 -5.51 -11.24
CA ILE A 64 -16.67 -6.10 -12.21
C ILE A 64 -17.96 -5.28 -12.33
N LYS A 65 -18.48 -4.81 -11.19
CA LYS A 65 -19.70 -4.00 -11.13
C LYS A 65 -19.51 -2.60 -11.72
N ASN A 66 -18.40 -1.93 -11.40
CA ASN A 66 -18.25 -0.50 -11.64
C ASN A 66 -17.54 -0.15 -12.96
N VAL A 67 -16.72 -1.06 -13.51
CA VAL A 67 -15.83 -0.77 -14.65
C VAL A 67 -16.32 -1.37 -15.98
N GLN A 68 -17.34 -2.24 -15.94
CA GLN A 68 -17.89 -2.94 -17.11
C GLN A 68 -16.83 -3.75 -17.90
N CYS A 69 -16.15 -4.66 -17.20
CA CYS A 69 -15.04 -5.41 -17.77
C CYS A 69 -15.46 -6.40 -18.87
N ASP A 70 -14.61 -6.56 -19.89
CA ASP A 70 -14.77 -7.62 -20.89
C ASP A 70 -14.41 -9.02 -20.32
N SER A 71 -14.52 -10.07 -21.13
CA SER A 71 -14.23 -11.43 -20.70
C SER A 71 -12.74 -11.67 -20.37
N GLU A 72 -11.83 -11.02 -21.08
CA GLU A 72 -10.39 -11.22 -20.89
C GLU A 72 -9.89 -10.50 -19.64
N THR A 73 -10.34 -9.27 -19.39
CA THR A 73 -10.06 -8.54 -18.16
C THR A 73 -10.61 -9.28 -16.93
N LYS A 74 -11.82 -9.88 -17.04
CA LYS A 74 -12.37 -10.73 -15.97
C LYS A 74 -11.50 -11.95 -15.67
N LYS A 75 -10.98 -12.63 -16.69
CA LYS A 75 -10.04 -13.75 -16.50
C LYS A 75 -8.77 -13.28 -15.79
N CYS A 76 -8.22 -12.14 -16.22
CA CYS A 76 -7.03 -11.56 -15.60
C CYS A 76 -7.27 -11.18 -14.14
N LEU A 77 -8.41 -10.59 -13.80
CA LEU A 77 -8.81 -10.31 -12.41
C LEU A 77 -8.85 -11.57 -11.55
N MET A 78 -9.39 -12.67 -12.07
CA MET A 78 -9.45 -13.94 -11.33
C MET A 78 -8.05 -14.53 -11.13
N ALA A 79 -7.15 -14.38 -12.11
CA ALA A 79 -5.74 -14.75 -11.94
C ALA A 79 -5.06 -13.88 -10.86
N CYS A 80 -5.37 -12.58 -10.80
CA CYS A 80 -4.89 -11.69 -9.74
C CYS A 80 -5.44 -12.08 -8.36
N ALA A 81 -6.70 -12.52 -8.27
CA ALA A 81 -7.32 -13.03 -7.05
C ALA A 81 -6.53 -14.17 -6.43
N ALA A 82 -6.11 -15.14 -7.26
CA ALA A 82 -5.33 -16.29 -6.83
C ALA A 82 -3.96 -15.90 -6.25
N ARG A 83 -3.45 -14.70 -6.60
CA ARG A 83 -2.17 -14.17 -6.12
C ARG A 83 -2.33 -13.19 -4.95
N HIS A 84 -3.55 -12.92 -4.48
CA HIS A 84 -3.81 -11.91 -3.46
C HIS A 84 -3.02 -12.14 -2.16
N HIS A 85 -2.90 -13.37 -1.69
CA HIS A 85 -2.15 -13.74 -0.47
C HIS A 85 -0.79 -14.39 -0.78
N SER A 86 -0.26 -14.22 -1.98
CA SER A 86 1.03 -14.79 -2.39
C SER A 86 2.22 -14.08 -1.72
N ASN A 87 3.39 -14.70 -1.68
CA ASN A 87 4.61 -14.11 -1.09
C ASN A 87 4.99 -12.80 -1.78
N GLU A 88 4.96 -12.83 -3.10
CA GLU A 88 5.25 -11.74 -3.98
C GLU A 88 4.24 -10.58 -3.92
N ASN A 89 3.08 -10.75 -3.29
CA ASN A 89 2.11 -9.65 -3.08
C ASN A 89 2.12 -9.10 -1.64
N CYS A 90 2.69 -9.84 -0.70
CA CYS A 90 2.71 -9.46 0.70
C CYS A 90 3.98 -8.65 1.02
N VAL A 91 3.80 -7.45 1.54
CA VAL A 91 4.89 -6.50 1.87
C VAL A 91 4.76 -6.00 3.30
N LEU A 92 5.84 -5.47 3.88
CA LEU A 92 5.74 -4.72 5.13
C LEU A 92 5.29 -3.27 4.86
N MET A 93 4.44 -2.76 5.74
CA MET A 93 3.95 -1.38 5.71
C MET A 93 3.82 -0.79 7.12
N PRO A 94 4.09 0.51 7.32
CA PRO A 94 3.80 1.19 8.58
C PRO A 94 2.32 1.15 8.96
N THR A 95 2.07 0.73 10.20
CA THR A 95 0.75 0.75 10.84
C THR A 95 0.64 1.86 11.88
N THR A 96 1.76 2.32 12.46
CA THR A 96 1.82 3.60 13.16
C THR A 96 1.44 4.72 12.20
N GLY A 97 0.51 5.58 12.61
CA GLY A 97 -0.05 6.62 11.75
C GLY A 97 -1.05 6.11 10.69
N GLY A 98 -1.26 4.79 10.59
CA GLY A 98 -2.33 4.19 9.80
C GLY A 98 -2.17 4.28 8.28
N MET A 99 -0.95 4.15 7.74
CA MET A 99 -0.74 4.20 6.27
C MET A 99 -1.53 3.12 5.53
N ASN A 100 -1.61 1.91 6.09
CA ASN A 100 -2.46 0.83 5.56
C ASN A 100 -3.96 1.22 5.52
N LYS A 101 -4.42 1.98 6.52
CA LYS A 101 -5.79 2.52 6.54
C LYS A 101 -5.97 3.63 5.50
N VAL A 102 -4.97 4.49 5.31
CA VAL A 102 -5.00 5.52 4.26
C VAL A 102 -5.15 4.86 2.89
N LYS A 103 -4.29 3.89 2.56
CA LYS A 103 -4.36 3.11 1.31
C LYS A 103 -5.78 2.57 1.08
N GLY A 104 -6.37 1.95 2.09
CA GLY A 104 -7.72 1.39 2.05
C GLY A 104 -8.88 2.40 1.99
N LYS A 105 -8.62 3.69 2.20
CA LYS A 105 -9.63 4.76 2.27
C LYS A 105 -9.57 5.76 1.12
N ILE A 106 -8.57 5.67 0.24
CA ILE A 106 -8.49 6.53 -0.94
C ILE A 106 -9.55 6.10 -1.96
N TYR A 107 -10.30 7.06 -2.52
CA TYR A 107 -11.20 6.86 -3.65
C TYR A 107 -11.32 8.11 -4.51
N TYR A 108 -11.72 7.93 -5.76
CA TYR A 108 -11.96 9.05 -6.67
C TYR A 108 -13.39 9.58 -6.48
N ARG A 109 -13.51 10.91 -6.34
CA ARG A 109 -14.78 11.62 -6.17
C ARG A 109 -14.74 12.95 -6.91
N ASP A 110 -15.83 13.26 -7.62
CA ASP A 110 -15.99 14.49 -8.39
C ASP A 110 -14.85 14.64 -9.43
N ALA A 111 -13.83 15.44 -9.12
CA ALA A 111 -12.70 15.73 -9.99
C ALA A 111 -11.33 15.36 -9.38
N GLY A 112 -11.29 14.57 -8.29
CA GLY A 112 -10.02 14.20 -7.66
C GLY A 112 -10.11 13.06 -6.65
N PHE A 113 -8.94 12.64 -6.18
CA PHE A 113 -8.86 11.67 -5.10
C PHE A 113 -9.13 12.31 -3.75
N VAL A 114 -9.83 11.56 -2.91
CA VAL A 114 -10.11 11.91 -1.52
C VAL A 114 -9.86 10.73 -0.61
N ILE A 115 -9.40 11.00 0.61
CA ILE A 115 -9.27 10.02 1.68
C ILE A 115 -10.52 10.08 2.55
N ALA A 116 -11.26 8.97 2.61
CA ALA A 116 -12.47 8.88 3.43
C ALA A 116 -12.18 9.24 4.90
N GLY A 117 -13.10 9.97 5.53
CA GLY A 117 -13.02 10.31 6.95
C GLY A 117 -13.43 9.15 7.87
N VAL A 118 -14.16 9.48 8.93
CA VAL A 118 -14.75 8.48 9.83
C VAL A 118 -15.96 7.83 9.15
N GLY A 119 -15.95 6.50 9.02
CA GLY A 119 -17.04 5.74 8.39
C GLY A 119 -16.54 4.58 7.53
N ARG A 120 -17.48 3.81 6.96
CA ARG A 120 -17.12 2.73 6.02
C ARG A 120 -16.63 3.33 4.70
N PRO A 121 -15.52 2.82 4.12
CA PRO A 121 -15.08 3.18 2.78
C PRO A 121 -16.18 2.92 1.75
N THR A 122 -16.22 3.72 0.68
CA THR A 122 -17.14 3.51 -0.44
C THR A 122 -16.76 2.25 -1.22
N ASP A 123 -17.65 1.72 -2.07
CA ASP A 123 -17.31 0.63 -3.01
C ASP A 123 -16.32 1.06 -4.11
N LYS A 124 -15.92 2.34 -4.11
CA LYS A 124 -14.87 2.92 -4.96
C LYS A 124 -13.52 3.02 -4.27
N CYS A 125 -13.42 2.66 -2.99
CA CYS A 125 -12.14 2.51 -2.32
C CYS A 125 -11.53 1.17 -2.75
N TYR A 126 -10.59 1.19 -3.69
CA TYR A 126 -9.99 -0.03 -4.24
C TYR A 126 -8.74 -0.49 -3.50
N ASP A 127 -8.25 0.29 -2.51
CA ASP A 127 -7.03 -0.04 -1.75
C ASP A 127 -5.82 -0.22 -2.68
N ARG A 128 -5.68 0.71 -3.64
CA ARG A 128 -4.68 0.62 -4.70
C ARG A 128 -3.32 1.15 -4.21
N PRO A 129 -2.23 0.41 -4.41
CA PRO A 129 -0.90 0.87 -4.03
C PRO A 129 -0.41 2.04 -4.89
N ASP A 130 -0.74 2.06 -6.19
CA ASP A 130 -0.34 3.13 -7.12
C ASP A 130 -0.84 4.52 -6.68
N THR A 131 -2.10 4.62 -6.27
CA THR A 131 -2.73 5.85 -5.79
C THR A 131 -2.17 6.23 -4.41
N PHE A 132 -1.87 5.24 -3.57
CA PHE A 132 -1.18 5.50 -2.31
C PHE A 132 0.23 6.07 -2.53
N LEU A 133 0.99 5.54 -3.49
CA LEU A 133 2.31 6.06 -3.85
C LEU A 133 2.23 7.47 -4.43
N PHE A 134 1.18 7.80 -5.17
CA PHE A 134 0.93 9.18 -5.58
C PHE A 134 0.79 10.13 -4.38
N TYR A 135 0.00 9.77 -3.35
CA TYR A 135 -0.10 10.58 -2.12
C TYR A 135 1.18 10.63 -1.30
N LEU A 136 1.96 9.55 -1.32
CA LEU A 136 3.26 9.51 -0.65
C LEU A 136 4.27 10.41 -1.36
N ASN A 137 4.29 10.41 -2.69
CA ASN A 137 5.11 11.31 -3.50
C ASN A 137 4.70 12.78 -3.29
N ASP A 138 3.40 13.07 -3.25
CA ASP A 138 2.88 14.42 -2.95
C ASP A 138 3.45 14.96 -1.63
N PHE A 139 3.61 14.12 -0.61
CA PHE A 139 4.32 14.50 0.62
C PHE A 139 5.78 14.90 0.36
N TYR A 140 6.56 14.08 -0.35
CA TYR A 140 7.97 14.37 -0.60
C TYR A 140 8.17 15.61 -1.47
N GLU A 141 7.26 15.89 -2.41
CA GLU A 141 7.26 17.11 -3.23
C GLU A 141 6.93 18.37 -2.40
N HIS A 142 6.20 18.22 -1.30
CA HIS A 142 5.70 19.34 -0.49
C HIS A 142 6.35 19.47 0.89
N LYS A 143 7.18 18.53 1.35
CA LYS A 143 7.71 18.50 2.73
C LYS A 143 8.53 19.73 3.11
N GLU A 144 9.13 20.42 2.14
CA GLU A 144 9.91 21.65 2.34
C GLU A 144 9.12 22.93 2.01
N ARG A 145 7.88 22.80 1.51
CA ARG A 145 7.08 23.93 1.07
C ARG A 145 6.52 24.70 2.25
N ALA A 146 6.75 26.02 2.27
CA ALA A 146 6.07 26.92 3.19
C ALA A 146 4.57 27.01 2.82
N LEU A 147 3.70 26.65 3.76
CA LEU A 147 2.25 26.79 3.65
C LEU A 147 1.74 27.72 4.75
N ASP A 148 0.75 28.54 4.44
CA ASP A 148 -0.02 29.22 5.47
C ASP A 148 -0.91 28.22 6.23
N LEU A 149 -1.54 28.65 7.32
CA LEU A 149 -2.36 27.77 8.15
C LEU A 149 -3.51 27.13 7.37
N LEU A 150 -4.14 27.89 6.45
CA LEU A 150 -5.22 27.40 5.62
C LEU A 150 -4.73 26.34 4.62
N GLY A 151 -3.60 26.59 3.97
CA GLY A 151 -2.95 25.66 3.03
C GLY A 151 -2.50 24.39 3.72
N ALA A 152 -1.88 24.49 4.89
CA ALA A 152 -1.50 23.35 5.71
C ALA A 152 -2.74 22.53 6.12
N GLY A 153 -3.81 23.19 6.58
CA GLY A 153 -5.07 22.53 6.92
C GLY A 153 -5.69 21.79 5.73
N LYS A 154 -5.71 22.41 4.54
CA LYS A 154 -6.22 21.78 3.31
C LYS A 154 -5.40 20.55 2.93
N TYR A 155 -4.07 20.66 2.89
CA TYR A 155 -3.17 19.55 2.58
C TYR A 155 -3.33 18.38 3.57
N LEU A 156 -3.25 18.67 4.88
CA LEU A 156 -3.36 17.65 5.94
C LEU A 156 -4.73 16.96 5.96
N SER A 157 -5.79 17.65 5.52
CA SER A 157 -7.13 17.08 5.44
C SER A 157 -7.29 15.98 4.38
N ASN A 158 -6.37 15.89 3.42
CA ASN A 158 -6.41 14.94 2.30
C ASN A 158 -5.00 14.51 1.88
N SER A 159 -4.19 14.02 2.82
CA SER A 159 -2.83 13.53 2.55
C SER A 159 -2.54 12.23 3.28
N ILE A 160 -1.34 11.69 3.08
CA ILE A 160 -0.83 10.48 3.73
C ILE A 160 -0.94 10.50 5.28
N PHE A 161 -1.06 11.70 5.88
CA PHE A 161 -1.16 11.90 7.32
C PHE A 161 -2.59 11.90 7.87
N LYS A 162 -3.61 11.77 7.03
CA LYS A 162 -5.03 11.89 7.42
C LYS A 162 -5.42 11.01 8.63
N GLU A 163 -4.93 9.77 8.67
CA GLU A 163 -5.19 8.84 9.77
C GLU A 163 -4.28 9.10 10.99
N ALA A 164 -3.04 9.53 10.74
CA ALA A 164 -2.07 9.84 11.80
C ALA A 164 -2.53 11.03 12.66
N LEU A 165 -3.15 12.04 12.03
CA LEU A 165 -3.73 13.19 12.71
C LEU A 165 -4.90 12.83 13.63
N GLN A 166 -5.65 11.77 13.32
CA GLN A 166 -6.75 11.28 14.15
C GLN A 166 -6.27 10.41 15.33
N SER A 167 -5.07 9.82 15.21
CA SER A 167 -4.53 8.85 16.17
C SER A 167 -3.37 9.39 17.00
N PHE A 168 -3.09 10.70 16.93
CA PHE A 168 -1.95 11.37 17.59
C PHE A 168 -0.57 10.78 17.26
N ASN A 169 -0.45 10.04 16.14
CA ASN A 169 0.79 9.42 15.69
C ASN A 169 1.45 10.22 14.54
N PHE A 170 1.01 11.46 14.32
CA PHE A 170 1.54 12.31 13.26
C PHE A 170 3.05 12.52 13.39
N ALA A 171 3.53 12.88 14.58
CA ALA A 171 4.94 13.18 14.80
C ALA A 171 5.84 11.96 14.54
N ASP A 172 5.43 10.77 14.99
CA ASP A 172 6.18 9.54 14.76
C ASP A 172 6.21 9.15 13.28
N LEU A 173 5.06 9.21 12.60
CA LEU A 173 4.99 8.90 11.17
C LEU A 173 5.79 9.92 10.35
N TYR A 174 5.67 11.21 10.65
CA TYR A 174 6.41 12.27 9.96
C TYR A 174 7.92 12.07 10.13
N SER A 175 8.39 11.89 11.36
CA SER A 175 9.81 11.68 11.68
C SER A 175 10.37 10.44 10.97
N PHE A 176 9.56 9.40 10.85
CA PHE A 176 9.91 8.20 10.09
C PHE A 176 10.02 8.47 8.58
N LEU A 177 9.04 9.15 7.99
CA LEU A 177 9.03 9.42 6.55
C LEU A 177 10.13 10.40 6.11
N VAL A 178 10.46 11.42 6.92
CA VAL A 178 11.60 12.32 6.61
C VAL A 178 12.96 11.64 6.77
N GLY A 179 13.01 10.43 7.31
CA GLY A 179 14.21 9.59 7.29
C GLY A 179 14.57 9.08 5.90
N PHE A 180 13.66 9.20 4.92
CA PHE A 180 13.92 8.93 3.51
C PHE A 180 14.07 10.26 2.75
N GLU A 181 15.00 10.29 1.81
CA GLU A 181 15.29 11.41 0.90
C GLU A 181 14.05 11.74 0.07
N ASP A 182 13.46 10.74 -0.57
CA ASP A 182 12.33 10.87 -1.46
C ASP A 182 11.45 9.59 -1.50
N VAL A 183 10.42 9.59 -2.35
CA VAL A 183 9.52 8.44 -2.52
C VAL A 183 10.26 7.22 -3.10
N TYR A 184 11.33 7.44 -3.87
CA TYR A 184 12.08 6.38 -4.54
C TYR A 184 12.91 5.60 -3.54
N GLU A 185 13.58 6.29 -2.60
CA GLU A 185 14.29 5.63 -1.51
C GLU A 185 13.33 4.80 -0.65
N TYR A 186 12.18 5.35 -0.28
CA TYR A 186 11.14 4.60 0.45
C TYR A 186 10.70 3.35 -0.32
N CYS A 187 10.39 3.49 -1.60
CA CYS A 187 9.91 2.40 -2.45
C CYS A 187 10.99 1.33 -2.69
N ARG A 188 12.25 1.73 -2.86
CA ARG A 188 13.38 0.81 -2.95
C ARG A 188 13.53 0.01 -1.66
N PHE A 189 13.46 0.69 -0.51
CA PHE A 189 13.62 0.06 0.80
C PHE A 189 12.51 -0.96 1.11
N PHE A 190 11.23 -0.57 0.96
CA PHE A 190 10.12 -1.45 1.33
C PHE A 190 9.72 -2.44 0.23
N TYR A 191 9.91 -2.07 -1.03
CA TYR A 191 9.32 -2.78 -2.16
C TYR A 191 10.35 -3.21 -3.20
N GLY A 192 11.60 -2.76 -3.11
CA GLY A 192 12.64 -3.06 -4.11
C GLY A 192 12.33 -2.49 -5.49
N MET A 193 11.49 -1.44 -5.56
CA MET A 193 11.11 -0.84 -6.84
C MET A 193 12.16 0.19 -7.26
N GLU A 194 12.55 0.12 -8.53
CA GLU A 194 13.40 1.13 -9.17
C GLU A 194 12.59 2.34 -9.65
N ARG A 195 13.31 3.44 -9.89
CA ARG A 195 12.76 4.75 -10.21
C ARG A 195 11.72 4.70 -11.32
N GLU A 196 12.03 4.04 -12.43
CA GLU A 196 11.18 3.96 -13.61
C GLU A 196 9.84 3.28 -13.30
N PHE A 197 9.85 2.26 -12.43
CA PHE A 197 8.61 1.60 -12.03
C PHE A 197 7.82 2.43 -11.03
N VAL A 198 8.49 3.12 -10.10
CA VAL A 198 7.85 4.07 -9.17
C VAL A 198 7.18 5.20 -9.95
N ASP A 199 7.84 5.76 -10.97
CA ASP A 199 7.28 6.80 -11.85
C ASP A 199 5.99 6.33 -12.51
N ARG A 200 6.00 5.10 -13.06
CA ARG A 200 4.82 4.51 -13.70
C ARG A 200 3.68 4.28 -12.70
N MET A 201 3.99 3.79 -11.49
CA MET A 201 3.00 3.62 -10.42
C MET A 201 2.37 4.96 -10.04
N ILE A 202 3.16 6.02 -9.86
CA ILE A 202 2.67 7.35 -9.52
C ILE A 202 1.80 7.92 -10.66
N GLU A 203 2.21 7.76 -11.91
CA GLU A 203 1.47 8.29 -13.06
C GLU A 203 0.11 7.61 -13.25
N GLU A 204 0.02 6.29 -13.15
CA GLU A 204 -1.26 5.57 -13.18
C GLU A 204 -2.09 5.80 -11.90
N GLY A 205 -1.41 6.03 -10.77
CA GLY A 205 -2.03 6.36 -9.49
C GLY A 205 -2.77 7.70 -9.47
N LYS A 206 -2.44 8.63 -10.38
CA LYS A 206 -3.17 9.91 -10.56
C LYS A 206 -4.53 9.74 -11.24
N ARG A 207 -4.80 8.58 -11.84
CA ARG A 207 -5.96 8.35 -12.70
C ARG A 207 -6.98 7.43 -12.03
N PRO A 208 -8.29 7.72 -12.12
CA PRO A 208 -9.30 6.79 -11.63
C PRO A 208 -9.37 5.54 -12.53
N ILE A 209 -9.92 4.45 -11.97
CA ILE A 209 -10.29 3.27 -12.76
C ILE A 209 -11.78 3.40 -13.07
N THR A 210 -12.11 3.76 -14.30
CA THR A 210 -13.48 4.02 -14.75
C THR A 210 -13.90 3.16 -15.93
N VAL A 211 -12.95 2.76 -16.77
CA VAL A 211 -13.17 1.90 -17.93
C VAL A 211 -12.25 0.69 -17.92
N ASP A 212 -12.58 -0.32 -18.73
CA ASP A 212 -11.83 -1.58 -18.82
C ASP A 212 -10.33 -1.38 -19.06
N GLU A 213 -9.95 -0.40 -19.87
CA GLU A 213 -8.55 -0.08 -20.16
C GLU A 213 -7.78 0.39 -18.91
N ASP A 214 -8.40 1.21 -18.05
CA ASP A 214 -7.79 1.67 -16.80
C ASP A 214 -7.49 0.48 -15.89
N LEU A 215 -8.42 -0.47 -15.83
CA LEU A 215 -8.26 -1.67 -15.02
C LEU A 215 -7.20 -2.61 -15.58
N ARG A 216 -7.07 -2.72 -16.91
CA ARG A 216 -5.96 -3.47 -17.52
C ARG A 216 -4.62 -2.89 -17.12
N ARG A 217 -4.45 -1.56 -17.19
CA ARG A 217 -3.21 -0.90 -16.75
C ARG A 217 -2.91 -1.23 -15.29
N TYR A 218 -3.91 -1.16 -14.41
CA TYR A 218 -3.75 -1.55 -13.00
C TYR A 218 -3.37 -3.03 -12.80
N ILE A 219 -3.95 -3.93 -13.58
CA ILE A 219 -3.61 -5.37 -13.56
C ILE A 219 -2.17 -5.59 -14.02
N GLU A 220 -1.71 -4.89 -15.06
CA GLU A 220 -0.32 -5.00 -15.53
C GLU A 220 0.68 -4.48 -14.48
N LEU A 221 0.35 -3.39 -13.76
CA LEU A 221 1.17 -2.95 -12.62
C LEU A 221 1.34 -4.05 -11.56
N ALA A 222 0.26 -4.78 -11.27
CA ALA A 222 0.32 -5.89 -10.31
C ALA A 222 1.21 -7.04 -10.79
N LYS A 223 1.07 -7.43 -12.06
CA LYS A 223 1.89 -8.49 -12.66
C LYS A 223 3.37 -8.15 -12.64
N ASP A 224 3.71 -6.94 -13.07
CA ASP A 224 5.10 -6.45 -13.10
C ASP A 224 5.69 -6.36 -11.69
N PHE A 225 4.90 -5.87 -10.72
CA PHE A 225 5.32 -5.85 -9.32
C PHE A 225 5.62 -7.26 -8.79
N TRP A 226 4.75 -8.23 -9.09
CA TRP A 226 4.95 -9.60 -8.66
C TRP A 226 6.17 -10.26 -9.31
N GLN A 227 6.39 -10.00 -10.59
CA GLN A 227 7.59 -10.48 -11.29
C GLN A 227 8.86 -9.91 -10.64
N LEU A 228 8.87 -8.61 -10.34
CA LEU A 228 9.95 -7.96 -9.59
C LEU A 228 10.18 -8.63 -8.23
N GLN A 229 9.13 -8.89 -7.45
CA GLN A 229 9.28 -9.55 -6.15
C GLN A 229 9.85 -10.96 -6.27
N VAL A 230 9.42 -11.73 -7.28
CA VAL A 230 9.97 -13.07 -7.54
C VAL A 230 11.46 -12.98 -7.85
N SER A 231 11.89 -12.06 -8.72
CA SER A 231 13.31 -11.86 -9.02
C SER A 231 14.15 -11.52 -7.78
N ILE A 232 13.64 -10.64 -6.91
CA ILE A 232 14.33 -10.30 -5.64
C ILE A 232 14.47 -11.51 -4.73
N ILE A 233 13.47 -12.40 -4.68
CA ILE A 233 13.51 -13.63 -3.87
C ILE A 233 14.55 -14.60 -4.46
N GLU A 234 14.52 -14.83 -5.77
CA GLU A 234 15.42 -15.77 -6.46
C GLU A 234 16.89 -15.34 -6.41
N GLU A 235 17.18 -14.04 -6.53
CA GLU A 235 18.55 -13.51 -6.40
C GLU A 235 19.13 -13.75 -5.00
N LYS A 236 18.28 -13.71 -3.98
CA LYS A 236 18.68 -13.97 -2.58
C LYS A 236 18.90 -15.44 -2.29
N GLU A 237 18.17 -16.34 -2.94
CA GLU A 237 18.39 -17.79 -2.79
C GLU A 237 19.71 -18.26 -3.43
N LYS A 238 20.29 -17.45 -4.33
CA LYS A 238 21.57 -17.72 -5.01
C LYS A 238 22.79 -17.09 -4.32
N SER A 239 22.59 -16.17 -3.38
CA SER A 239 23.63 -15.39 -2.69
C SER A 239 23.98 -16.00 -1.33
#